data_AF-A0A087TD09-F1
#
_entry.id   AF-A0A087TD09-F1
#
_cell.length_a   1.000
_cell.length_b   1.000
_cell.length_c   1.000
_cell.angle_alpha   90.00
_cell.angle_beta   90.00
_cell.angle_gamma   90.00
#
_symmetry.space_group_name_H-M   'P 1'
#
loop_
_entity.id
_entity.type
_entity.pdbx_description
1 polymer ?
#
loop_
_entity_poly.entity_id
_entity_poly.type
_entity_poly.pdbx_seq_one_letter_code
_entity_poly.pdbx_strand_id
1 'polypeptide(L)'
;MSRLVGDVNKHAHAHHICYRCLHRFQKEETLKEHLQYCTEHSIQHVKMPEEGENILSFTNIQFQHRVPFIIYADFESLIVPMDSAQQCENISFTNKIAQHQPCGYAYVLIGPNSTVMKPVTVYRGDNAAEHFVQSLIQVKKELVGQLTHVAPMIFTKKDEHNFLSATQCYICKNALGKDRVRDHCHITGQYRGALHSVCNLQYKLKKCIPVIFHNLKNYDAHHILQGLKTVKDHEVKVIATSMEKYISFSLANRED
;
A
#
# COMPACT_ATOMS: atom_id res chain seq x y z
N MET A 1 -18.32 17.30 -40.31
CA MET A 1 -18.06 17.02 -38.88
C MET A 1 -17.29 18.20 -38.27
N SER A 2 -17.55 18.54 -37.00
CA SER A 2 -16.87 19.63 -36.28
C SER A 2 -15.36 19.38 -36.15
N ARG A 3 -14.53 20.44 -36.28
CA ARG A 3 -13.07 20.41 -36.11
C ARG A 3 -12.63 19.91 -34.72
N LEU A 4 -13.52 19.99 -33.72
CA LEU A 4 -13.30 19.51 -32.34
C LEU A 4 -13.36 17.98 -32.21
N VAL A 5 -13.97 17.28 -33.17
CA VAL A 5 -14.18 15.81 -33.09
C VAL A 5 -13.58 15.06 -34.28
N GLY A 6 -12.80 15.77 -35.11
CA GLY A 6 -12.21 15.25 -36.34
C GLY A 6 -10.95 14.40 -36.15
N ASP A 7 -10.27 14.50 -34.99
CA ASP A 7 -9.10 13.66 -34.72
C ASP A 7 -9.53 12.24 -34.34
N VAL A 8 -9.69 11.41 -35.36
CA VAL A 8 -9.86 9.97 -35.24
C VAL A 8 -8.47 9.39 -34.94
N ASN A 9 -8.28 8.78 -33.76
CA ASN A 9 -7.02 8.09 -33.45
C ASN A 9 -6.72 7.03 -34.52
N LYS A 10 -5.43 6.65 -34.67
CA LYS A 10 -4.91 5.69 -35.68
C LYS A 10 -5.58 4.29 -35.69
N HIS A 11 -6.52 4.01 -34.82
CA HIS A 11 -7.25 2.75 -34.73
C HIS A 11 -8.58 2.86 -35.49
N ALA A 12 -8.79 1.99 -36.48
CA ALA A 12 -9.90 2.00 -37.44
C ALA A 12 -11.29 1.65 -36.87
N HIS A 13 -11.53 1.90 -35.58
CA HIS A 13 -12.83 1.66 -34.96
C HIS A 13 -13.77 2.85 -35.19
N ALA A 14 -15.01 2.57 -35.59
CA ALA A 14 -16.04 3.60 -35.72
C ALA A 14 -16.29 4.27 -34.37
N HIS A 15 -16.12 5.58 -34.29
CA HIS A 15 -16.44 6.36 -33.10
C HIS A 15 -17.84 6.96 -33.23
N HIS A 16 -18.70 6.62 -32.28
CA HIS A 16 -20.04 7.19 -32.17
C HIS A 16 -19.98 8.38 -31.21
N ILE A 17 -20.49 9.55 -31.61
CA ILE A 17 -20.30 10.81 -30.87
C ILE A 17 -21.65 11.32 -30.39
N CYS A 18 -21.74 11.70 -29.11
CA CYS A 18 -22.87 12.48 -28.61
C CYS A 18 -22.65 13.96 -28.95
N TYR A 19 -23.52 14.55 -29.76
CA TYR A 19 -23.39 15.95 -30.19
C TYR A 19 -23.71 16.99 -29.11
N ARG A 20 -24.32 16.58 -27.99
CA ARG A 20 -24.61 17.48 -26.87
C ARG A 20 -23.42 17.64 -25.92
N CYS A 21 -22.82 16.54 -25.48
CA CYS A 21 -21.70 16.56 -24.52
C CYS A 21 -20.32 16.34 -25.17
N LEU A 22 -20.27 16.04 -26.47
CA LEU A 22 -19.06 15.74 -27.25
C LEU A 22 -18.28 14.51 -26.78
N HIS A 23 -18.86 13.67 -25.92
CA HIS A 23 -18.27 12.40 -25.50
C HIS A 23 -18.28 11.37 -26.65
N ARG A 24 -17.21 10.56 -26.71
CA ARG A 24 -17.00 9.55 -27.76
C ARG A 24 -17.23 8.15 -27.21
N PHE A 25 -17.95 7.34 -27.95
CA PHE A 25 -18.31 5.97 -27.61
C PHE A 25 -17.72 5.00 -28.65
N GLN A 26 -17.31 3.82 -28.18
CA GLN A 26 -16.76 2.78 -29.04
C GLN A 26 -17.83 1.96 -29.78
N LYS A 27 -19.08 1.97 -29.31
CA LYS A 27 -20.21 1.21 -29.87
C LYS A 27 -21.43 2.10 -30.04
N GLU A 28 -22.28 1.80 -31.01
CA GLU A 28 -23.54 2.55 -31.21
C GLU A 28 -24.52 2.33 -30.06
N GLU A 29 -24.55 1.12 -29.51
CA GLU A 29 -25.41 0.74 -28.37
C GLU A 29 -25.13 1.61 -27.14
N THR A 30 -23.86 1.82 -26.80
CA THR A 30 -23.48 2.66 -25.65
C THR A 30 -23.75 4.14 -25.88
N LEU A 31 -23.69 4.62 -27.14
CA LEU A 31 -24.19 5.96 -27.49
C LEU A 31 -25.71 6.04 -27.27
N LYS A 32 -26.49 5.03 -27.68
CA LYS A 32 -27.95 5.02 -27.49
C LYS A 32 -28.34 5.03 -26.01
N GLU A 33 -27.69 4.22 -25.18
CA GLU A 33 -27.87 4.24 -23.71
C GLU A 33 -27.51 5.60 -23.12
N HIS A 34 -26.38 6.18 -23.53
CA HIS A 34 -25.98 7.50 -23.09
C HIS A 34 -27.00 8.59 -23.48
N LEU A 35 -27.53 8.54 -24.70
CA LEU A 35 -28.50 9.52 -25.18
C LEU A 35 -29.75 9.56 -24.32
N GLN A 36 -30.25 8.43 -23.81
CA GLN A 36 -31.43 8.36 -22.92
C GLN A 36 -31.33 9.35 -21.75
N TYR A 37 -30.15 9.47 -21.14
CA TYR A 37 -29.95 10.35 -19.99
C TYR A 37 -29.33 11.70 -20.39
N CYS A 38 -28.50 11.73 -21.44
CA CYS A 38 -27.83 12.94 -21.88
C CYS A 38 -28.80 13.94 -22.51
N THR A 39 -29.90 13.52 -23.13
CA THR A 39 -30.90 14.44 -23.71
C THR A 39 -31.87 15.01 -22.69
N GLU A 40 -32.18 14.29 -21.62
CA GLU A 40 -33.26 14.67 -20.70
C GLU A 40 -32.78 15.25 -19.37
N HIS A 41 -31.55 14.96 -18.94
CA HIS A 41 -31.04 15.36 -17.63
C HIS A 41 -29.90 16.39 -17.69
N SER A 42 -29.54 16.93 -16.50
CA SER A 42 -28.38 17.80 -16.32
C SER A 42 -27.07 17.03 -16.60
N ILE A 43 -25.94 17.74 -16.62
CA ILE A 43 -24.62 17.19 -17.03
C ILE A 43 -24.18 15.98 -16.18
N GLN A 44 -24.81 15.73 -15.03
CA GLN A 44 -24.43 14.70 -14.08
C GLN A 44 -25.55 13.65 -13.91
N HIS A 45 -25.24 12.40 -14.23
CA HIS A 45 -26.10 11.24 -13.99
C HIS A 45 -25.82 10.66 -12.60
N VAL A 46 -26.83 10.60 -11.73
CA VAL A 46 -26.74 10.00 -10.40
C VAL A 46 -27.22 8.56 -10.48
N LYS A 47 -26.30 7.60 -10.42
CA LYS A 47 -26.62 6.18 -10.30
C LYS A 47 -26.49 5.76 -8.84
N MET A 48 -27.61 5.43 -8.22
CA MET A 48 -27.61 4.79 -6.90
C MET A 48 -27.34 3.29 -7.05
N PRO A 49 -26.71 2.63 -6.06
CA PRO A 49 -26.58 1.17 -6.07
C PRO A 49 -27.95 0.52 -6.08
N GLU A 50 -28.06 -0.64 -6.73
CA GLU A 50 -29.26 -1.46 -6.67
C GLU A 50 -29.51 -1.97 -5.24
N GLU A 51 -30.75 -2.35 -4.95
CA GLU A 51 -31.11 -2.92 -3.65
C GLU A 51 -30.29 -4.21 -3.40
N GLY A 52 -29.49 -4.23 -2.33
CA GLY A 52 -28.51 -5.27 -2.03
C GLY A 52 -27.06 -4.86 -2.34
N GLU A 53 -26.82 -4.10 -3.41
CA GLU A 53 -25.50 -3.51 -3.71
C GLU A 53 -25.23 -2.22 -2.93
N ASN A 54 -26.28 -1.65 -2.34
CA ASN A 54 -26.20 -0.52 -1.42
C ASN A 54 -25.54 -0.86 -0.07
N ILE A 55 -25.25 -2.14 0.19
CA ILE A 55 -24.58 -2.60 1.41
C ILE A 55 -23.10 -2.84 1.13
N LEU A 56 -22.25 -1.98 1.68
CA LEU A 56 -20.80 -2.16 1.60
C LEU A 56 -20.34 -3.22 2.60
N SER A 57 -19.55 -4.17 2.12
CA SER A 57 -18.86 -5.15 2.96
C SER A 57 -17.38 -5.20 2.59
N PHE A 58 -16.53 -5.59 3.53
CA PHE A 58 -15.11 -5.69 3.30
C PHE A 58 -14.77 -6.99 2.57
N THR A 59 -14.41 -6.89 1.29
CA THR A 59 -14.16 -8.05 0.42
C THR A 59 -12.72 -8.56 0.47
N ASN A 60 -11.76 -7.68 0.77
CA ASN A 60 -10.33 -7.98 0.62
C ASN A 60 -9.75 -8.65 1.87
N ILE A 61 -10.21 -9.86 2.16
CA ILE A 61 -9.88 -10.66 3.34
C ILE A 61 -8.38 -10.68 3.69
N GLN A 62 -7.50 -10.72 2.69
CA GLN A 62 -6.05 -10.70 2.88
C GLN A 62 -5.53 -9.49 3.70
N PHE A 63 -6.24 -8.36 3.66
CA PHE A 63 -5.86 -7.15 4.39
C PHE A 63 -6.43 -7.10 5.82
N GLN A 64 -7.28 -8.06 6.21
CA GLN A 64 -7.68 -8.20 7.62
C GLN A 64 -6.56 -8.81 8.46
N HIS A 65 -5.64 -9.55 7.83
CA HIS A 65 -4.53 -10.18 8.54
C HIS A 65 -3.51 -9.13 8.97
N ARG A 66 -3.40 -8.91 10.28
CA ARG A 66 -2.41 -7.99 10.84
C ARG A 66 -1.00 -8.41 10.46
N VAL A 67 -0.17 -7.44 10.08
CA VAL A 67 1.26 -7.65 9.92
C VAL A 67 1.89 -7.89 11.30
N PRO A 68 2.90 -8.75 11.41
CA PRO A 68 3.42 -9.16 12.70
C PRO A 68 4.47 -8.21 13.26
N PHE A 69 5.16 -7.48 12.38
CA PHE A 69 6.19 -6.52 12.74
C PHE A 69 5.89 -5.20 12.04
N ILE A 70 5.98 -4.10 12.77
CA ILE A 70 5.77 -2.73 12.26
C ILE A 70 6.86 -1.85 12.85
N ILE A 71 7.44 -0.97 12.04
CA ILE A 71 8.38 0.03 12.50
C ILE A 71 7.71 1.40 12.42
N TYR A 72 7.79 2.18 13.49
CA TYR A 72 7.46 3.60 13.47
C TYR A 72 8.75 4.39 13.57
N ALA A 73 8.98 5.32 12.66
CA ALA A 73 10.24 6.03 12.52
C ALA A 73 10.04 7.52 12.26
N ASP A 74 11.06 8.30 12.57
CA ASP A 74 11.12 9.73 12.29
C ASP A 74 12.56 10.23 12.10
N PHE A 75 12.74 11.27 11.28
CA PHE A 75 14.03 11.93 11.07
C PHE A 75 14.10 13.30 11.74
N GLU A 76 15.30 13.67 12.16
CA GLU A 76 15.66 15.02 12.57
C GLU A 76 16.61 15.62 11.54
N SER A 77 16.47 16.92 11.27
CA SER A 77 17.30 17.62 10.28
C SER A 77 17.79 18.96 10.81
N LEU A 78 19.01 19.31 10.42
CA LEU A 78 19.54 20.65 10.57
C LEU A 78 19.18 21.49 9.34
N ILE A 79 18.86 22.75 9.57
CA ILE A 79 18.70 23.74 8.50
C ILE A 79 20.07 24.36 8.24
N VAL A 80 20.71 23.94 7.15
CA VAL A 80 22.02 24.42 6.75
C VAL A 80 21.85 25.51 5.70
N PRO A 81 22.30 26.76 5.95
CA PRO A 81 22.27 27.81 4.94
C PRO A 81 22.99 27.38 3.67
N MET A 82 22.44 27.75 2.52
CA MET A 82 23.09 27.56 1.23
C MET A 82 23.61 28.91 0.77
N ASP A 83 24.90 29.00 0.45
CA ASP A 83 25.44 30.15 -0.26
C ASP A 83 24.75 30.20 -1.63
N SER A 84 24.07 31.31 -1.88
CA SER A 84 23.15 31.56 -3.00
C SER A 84 23.54 30.79 -4.27
N ALA A 85 22.68 29.85 -4.67
CA ALA A 85 22.80 29.19 -5.96
C ALA A 85 22.84 30.26 -7.05
N GLN A 86 23.88 30.23 -7.88
CA GLN A 86 23.96 31.00 -9.12
C GLN A 86 22.60 30.90 -9.82
N GLN A 87 21.93 32.04 -10.04
CA GLN A 87 20.67 32.08 -10.76
C GLN A 87 20.91 31.53 -12.16
N CYS A 88 20.49 30.30 -12.43
CA CYS A 88 20.30 29.84 -13.79
C CYS A 88 19.04 30.53 -14.32
N GLU A 89 19.23 31.69 -14.97
CA GLU A 89 18.17 32.55 -15.53
C GLU A 89 17.14 31.79 -16.40
N ASN A 90 17.50 30.59 -16.88
CA ASN A 90 16.69 29.79 -17.81
C ASN A 90 15.98 28.55 -17.20
N ILE A 91 16.05 28.29 -15.88
CA ILE A 91 15.56 26.99 -15.32
C ILE A 91 14.60 27.14 -14.13
N SER A 92 14.81 28.11 -13.23
CA SER A 92 13.98 28.25 -12.02
C SER A 92 14.11 29.63 -11.39
N PHE A 93 12.97 30.26 -11.07
CA PHE A 93 12.92 31.53 -10.32
C PHE A 93 12.99 31.34 -8.79
N THR A 94 12.98 30.09 -8.30
CA THR A 94 13.02 29.80 -6.86
C THR A 94 14.45 29.92 -6.31
N ASN A 95 14.65 30.81 -5.33
CA ASN A 95 15.91 30.94 -4.60
C ASN A 95 15.93 30.01 -3.38
N LYS A 96 16.83 29.01 -3.38
CA LYS A 96 17.02 28.10 -2.24
C LYS A 96 18.01 28.73 -1.26
N ILE A 97 17.50 29.16 -0.10
CA ILE A 97 18.30 29.83 0.94
C ILE A 97 18.93 28.87 1.96
N ALA A 98 18.38 27.67 2.09
CA ALA A 98 18.85 26.66 3.03
C ALA A 98 18.43 25.26 2.57
N GLN A 99 19.15 24.25 3.03
CA GLN A 99 18.84 22.84 2.84
C GLN A 99 18.62 22.14 4.18
N HIS A 100 17.70 21.20 4.20
CA HIS A 100 17.48 20.32 5.34
C HIS A 100 18.44 19.13 5.21
N GLN A 101 19.41 19.05 6.12
CA GLN A 101 20.36 17.96 6.17
C GLN A 101 19.97 17.01 7.32
N PRO A 102 19.65 15.73 7.03
CA PRO A 102 19.28 14.78 8.08
C PRO A 102 20.46 14.56 9.01
N CYS A 103 20.25 14.78 10.31
CA CYS A 103 21.30 14.71 11.35
C CYS A 103 21.05 13.61 12.37
N GLY A 104 19.88 12.98 12.32
CA GLY A 104 19.54 11.86 13.16
C GLY A 104 18.21 11.22 12.78
N TYR A 105 17.93 10.07 13.39
CA TYR A 105 16.64 9.42 13.30
C TYR A 105 16.35 8.65 14.60
N ALA A 106 15.07 8.34 14.79
CA ALA A 106 14.65 7.37 15.78
C ALA A 106 13.66 6.38 15.16
N TYR A 107 13.68 5.12 15.59
CA TYR A 107 12.59 4.20 15.30
C TYR A 107 12.32 3.24 16.45
N VAL A 108 11.07 2.78 16.52
CA VAL A 108 10.62 1.70 17.41
C VAL A 108 10.12 0.52 16.59
N LEU A 109 10.57 -0.68 16.95
CA LEU A 109 10.10 -1.93 16.36
C LEU A 109 9.01 -2.54 17.26
N ILE A 110 7.81 -2.61 16.70
CA ILE A 110 6.63 -3.23 17.32
C ILE A 110 6.46 -4.64 16.74
N GLY A 111 6.41 -5.63 17.63
CA GLY A 111 6.22 -7.03 17.28
C GLY A 111 4.78 -7.51 17.48
N PRO A 112 4.57 -8.84 17.46
CA PRO A 112 3.27 -9.44 17.67
C PRO A 112 2.64 -8.97 18.99
N ASN A 113 1.31 -8.81 19.00
CA ASN A 113 0.54 -8.33 20.16
C ASN A 113 0.92 -6.92 20.64
N SER A 114 1.39 -6.06 19.72
CA SER A 114 1.76 -4.66 20.02
C SER A 114 2.88 -4.51 21.05
N THR A 115 3.78 -5.49 21.10
CA THR A 115 4.91 -5.49 22.04
C THR A 115 6.08 -4.72 21.47
N VAL A 116 6.71 -3.87 22.29
CA VAL A 116 7.96 -3.21 21.90
C VAL A 116 9.08 -4.25 21.98
N MET A 117 9.73 -4.55 20.86
CA MET A 117 10.68 -5.66 20.79
C MET A 117 12.07 -5.31 21.32
N LYS A 118 12.47 -4.05 21.19
CA LYS A 118 13.79 -3.54 21.56
C LYS A 118 13.66 -2.10 22.06
N PRO A 119 14.62 -1.60 22.86
CA PRO A 119 14.71 -0.17 23.14
C PRO A 119 14.68 0.65 21.84
N VAL A 120 14.15 1.87 21.92
CA VAL A 120 14.09 2.78 20.78
C VAL A 120 15.48 2.93 20.19
N THR A 121 15.60 2.67 18.88
CA THR A 121 16.86 2.87 18.18
C THR A 121 16.98 4.33 17.82
N VAL A 122 18.04 4.98 18.28
CA VAL A 122 18.32 6.39 18.02
C VAL A 122 19.71 6.49 17.41
N TYR A 123 19.82 7.30 16.37
CA TYR A 123 21.09 7.59 15.72
C TYR A 123 21.24 9.11 15.54
N ARG A 124 22.48 9.60 15.69
CA ARG A 124 22.86 11.00 15.43
C ARG A 124 24.19 11.00 14.69
N GLY A 125 24.24 11.67 13.56
CA GLY A 125 25.43 11.75 12.70
C GLY A 125 25.11 12.24 11.30
N ASP A 126 26.13 12.65 10.56
CA ASP A 126 25.99 13.30 9.25
C ASP A 126 25.47 12.37 8.15
N ASN A 127 25.66 11.05 8.33
CA ASN A 127 25.19 9.99 7.43
C ASN A 127 23.87 9.34 7.91
N ALA A 128 23.01 10.10 8.61
CA ALA A 128 21.78 9.59 9.21
C ALA A 128 20.87 8.83 8.22
N ALA A 129 20.68 9.35 7.01
CA ALA A 129 19.85 8.71 5.99
C ALA A 129 20.39 7.34 5.54
N GLU A 130 21.70 7.22 5.38
CA GLU A 130 22.37 6.01 4.91
C GLU A 130 22.40 4.96 6.03
N HIS A 131 22.75 5.40 7.24
CA HIS A 131 22.72 4.57 8.43
C HIS A 131 21.31 4.04 8.71
N PHE A 132 20.27 4.87 8.51
CA PHE A 132 18.88 4.46 8.66
C PHE A 132 18.52 3.28 7.75
N VAL A 133 18.81 3.38 6.45
CA VAL A 133 18.52 2.33 5.49
C VAL A 133 19.26 1.03 5.84
N GLN A 134 20.54 1.12 6.19
CA GLN A 134 21.32 -0.05 6.61
C GLN A 134 20.76 -0.69 7.88
N SER A 135 20.34 0.13 8.84
CA SER A 135 19.72 -0.32 10.09
C SER A 135 18.41 -1.06 9.82
N LEU A 136 17.55 -0.58 8.91
CA LEU A 136 16.34 -1.30 8.50
C LEU A 136 16.64 -2.62 7.79
N ILE A 137 17.66 -2.68 6.94
CA ILE A 137 18.10 -3.92 6.28
C ILE A 137 18.55 -4.94 7.33
N GLN A 138 19.29 -4.51 8.35
CA GLN A 138 19.70 -5.36 9.45
C GLN A 138 18.49 -5.90 10.23
N VAL A 139 17.49 -5.06 10.53
CA VAL A 139 16.23 -5.50 11.15
C VAL A 139 15.50 -6.52 10.27
N LYS A 140 15.44 -6.32 8.94
CA LYS A 140 14.88 -7.31 8.00
C LYS A 140 15.59 -8.65 8.14
N LYS A 141 16.92 -8.67 8.14
CA LYS A 141 17.73 -9.90 8.26
C LYS A 141 17.45 -10.65 9.56
N GLU A 142 17.25 -9.94 10.66
CA GLU A 142 16.94 -10.55 11.97
C GLU A 142 15.53 -11.15 12.03
N LEU A 143 14.57 -10.55 11.32
CA LEU A 143 13.16 -10.95 11.36
C LEU A 143 12.74 -11.89 10.24
N VAL A 144 13.55 -12.05 9.18
CA VAL A 144 13.18 -12.86 8.02
C VAL A 144 12.84 -14.29 8.41
N GLY A 145 13.62 -14.90 9.30
CA GLY A 145 13.37 -16.26 9.79
C GLY A 145 12.00 -16.40 10.47
N GLN A 146 11.59 -15.40 11.26
CA GLN A 146 10.28 -15.37 11.92
C GLN A 146 9.13 -15.13 10.92
N LEU A 147 9.37 -14.38 9.85
CA LEU A 147 8.38 -14.12 8.80
C LEU A 147 8.17 -15.31 7.85
N THR A 148 9.20 -16.14 7.68
CA THR A 148 9.15 -17.30 6.78
C THR A 148 8.79 -18.60 7.49
N HIS A 149 9.06 -18.70 8.79
CA HIS A 149 8.71 -19.86 9.59
C HIS A 149 7.19 -20.00 9.75
N VAL A 150 6.71 -21.23 9.66
CA VAL A 150 5.31 -21.58 9.93
C VAL A 150 5.29 -22.45 11.18
N ALA A 151 4.89 -21.85 12.31
CA ALA A 151 4.75 -22.55 13.57
C ALA A 151 3.73 -23.69 13.43
N PRO A 152 4.03 -24.92 13.92
CA PRO A 152 3.08 -26.00 13.94
C PRO A 152 1.78 -25.62 14.67
N MET A 153 0.65 -26.11 14.18
CA MET A 153 -0.64 -25.82 14.79
C MET A 153 -0.74 -26.44 16.18
N ILE A 154 -0.99 -25.60 17.18
CA ILE A 154 -1.38 -26.00 18.53
C ILE A 154 -2.90 -26.19 18.50
N PHE A 155 -3.34 -27.44 18.65
CA PHE A 155 -4.74 -27.82 18.52
C PHE A 155 -5.18 -28.66 19.72
N THR A 156 -5.96 -28.04 20.62
CA THR A 156 -6.44 -28.69 21.85
C THR A 156 -7.77 -29.40 21.62
N LYS A 157 -8.20 -30.25 22.57
CA LYS A 157 -9.55 -30.87 22.55
C LYS A 157 -10.68 -29.81 22.52
N LYS A 158 -10.46 -28.66 23.16
CA LYS A 158 -11.39 -27.53 23.11
C LYS A 158 -11.48 -26.93 21.70
N ASP A 159 -10.33 -26.79 21.03
CA ASP A 159 -10.27 -26.29 19.65
C ASP A 159 -10.94 -27.26 18.67
N GLU A 160 -10.78 -28.56 18.89
CA GLU A 160 -11.49 -29.59 18.14
C GLU A 160 -13.01 -29.45 18.29
N HIS A 161 -13.50 -29.29 19.52
CA HIS A 161 -14.91 -29.04 19.75
C HIS A 161 -15.40 -27.76 19.06
N ASN A 162 -14.65 -26.65 19.20
CA ASN A 162 -14.96 -25.37 18.55
C ASN A 162 -14.98 -25.49 17.01
N PHE A 163 -14.06 -26.25 16.44
CA PHE A 163 -13.99 -26.49 15.00
C PHE A 163 -15.19 -27.30 14.50
N LEU A 164 -15.55 -28.37 15.21
CA LEU A 164 -16.65 -29.26 14.83
C LEU A 164 -18.01 -28.56 14.94
N SER A 165 -18.20 -27.75 15.98
CA SER A 165 -19.44 -26.99 16.22
C SER A 165 -19.56 -25.69 15.41
N ALA A 166 -18.48 -25.23 14.76
CA ALA A 166 -18.50 -24.01 13.97
C ALA A 166 -19.43 -24.12 12.75
N THR A 167 -20.44 -23.24 12.72
CA THR A 167 -21.41 -23.12 11.62
C THR A 167 -21.08 -21.96 10.66
N GLN A 168 -20.24 -21.02 11.08
CA GLN A 168 -19.87 -19.83 10.32
C GLN A 168 -18.35 -19.66 10.22
N CYS A 169 -17.90 -19.14 9.08
CA CYS A 169 -16.50 -18.87 8.82
C CYS A 169 -15.99 -17.77 9.76
N TYR A 170 -14.87 -18.02 10.41
CA TYR A 170 -14.28 -17.07 11.37
C TYR A 170 -13.94 -15.71 10.73
N ILE A 171 -13.66 -15.65 9.42
CA ILE A 171 -13.29 -14.41 8.72
C ILE A 171 -14.49 -13.77 8.00
N CYS A 172 -15.07 -14.41 6.99
CA CYS A 172 -16.13 -13.79 6.19
C CYS A 172 -17.52 -13.87 6.82
N LYS A 173 -17.66 -14.59 7.95
CA LYS A 173 -18.91 -14.77 8.72
C LYS A 173 -20.05 -15.52 8.00
N ASN A 174 -19.84 -15.92 6.75
CA ASN A 174 -20.80 -16.75 6.01
C ASN A 174 -20.80 -18.21 6.50
N ALA A 175 -21.88 -18.94 6.21
CA ALA A 175 -22.05 -20.33 6.64
C ALA A 175 -20.94 -21.26 6.09
N LEU A 176 -20.46 -22.17 6.92
CA LEU A 176 -19.46 -23.18 6.56
C LEU A 176 -20.12 -24.41 5.95
N GLY A 177 -19.50 -24.95 4.90
CA GLY A 177 -19.90 -26.19 4.25
C GLY A 177 -18.92 -27.33 4.50
N LYS A 178 -18.83 -28.24 3.51
CA LYS A 178 -17.89 -29.36 3.51
C LYS A 178 -16.43 -28.92 3.30
N ASP A 179 -16.20 -27.68 2.87
CA ASP A 179 -14.89 -27.08 2.60
C ASP A 179 -14.24 -26.43 3.85
N ARG A 180 -14.76 -26.78 5.03
CA ARG A 180 -14.33 -26.25 6.32
C ARG A 180 -12.92 -26.72 6.66
N VAL A 181 -12.00 -25.76 6.81
CA VAL A 181 -10.58 -25.98 7.15
C VAL A 181 -10.19 -25.28 8.44
N ARG A 182 -9.10 -25.73 9.07
CA ARG A 182 -8.57 -25.20 10.33
C ARG A 182 -7.52 -24.13 10.02
N ASP A 183 -7.77 -22.88 10.42
CA ASP A 183 -6.78 -21.80 10.35
C ASP A 183 -6.00 -21.66 11.66
N HIS A 184 -4.73 -21.30 11.57
CA HIS A 184 -3.89 -21.03 12.73
C HIS A 184 -2.90 -19.90 12.47
N CYS A 185 -2.44 -19.29 13.57
CA CYS A 185 -1.40 -18.28 13.50
C CYS A 185 -0.05 -18.92 13.17
N HIS A 186 0.55 -18.58 12.04
CA HIS A 186 1.89 -19.08 11.67
C HIS A 186 3.03 -18.63 12.59
N ILE A 187 2.79 -17.69 13.51
CA ILE A 187 3.79 -17.20 14.46
C ILE A 187 3.64 -17.89 15.81
N THR A 188 2.41 -17.96 16.35
CA THR A 188 2.16 -18.52 17.68
C THR A 188 1.72 -19.99 17.65
N GLY A 189 1.40 -20.54 16.48
CA GLY A 189 0.81 -21.86 16.31
C GLY A 189 -0.67 -21.94 16.71
N GLN A 190 -1.21 -20.92 17.37
CA GLN A 190 -2.56 -20.97 17.95
C GLN A 190 -3.64 -21.07 16.88
N TYR A 191 -4.57 -22.01 17.05
CA TYR A 191 -5.79 -22.11 16.28
C TYR A 191 -6.61 -20.81 16.36
N ARG A 192 -7.10 -20.34 15.22
CA ARG A 192 -7.89 -19.11 15.12
C ARG A 192 -9.37 -19.38 14.92
N GLY A 193 -9.68 -20.35 14.07
CA GLY A 193 -11.07 -20.66 13.75
C GLY A 193 -11.23 -21.56 12.52
N ALA A 194 -12.48 -21.92 12.28
CA ALA A 194 -12.89 -22.67 11.11
C ALA A 194 -13.14 -21.70 9.96
N LEU A 195 -12.50 -21.94 8.81
CA LEU A 195 -12.63 -21.11 7.61
C LEU A 195 -13.11 -21.93 6.42
N HIS A 196 -13.65 -21.25 5.40
CA HIS A 196 -13.67 -21.81 4.05
C HIS A 196 -12.25 -22.02 3.53
N SER A 197 -12.05 -23.03 2.69
CA SER A 197 -10.75 -23.30 2.06
C SER A 197 -10.22 -22.06 1.32
N VAL A 198 -11.08 -21.36 0.58
CA VAL A 198 -10.71 -20.13 -0.16
C VAL A 198 -10.33 -19.00 0.79
N CYS A 199 -11.11 -18.79 1.85
CA CYS A 199 -10.81 -17.76 2.86
C CYS A 199 -9.44 -18.01 3.49
N ASN A 200 -9.13 -19.26 3.85
CA ASN A 200 -7.85 -19.67 4.42
C ASN A 200 -6.68 -19.41 3.44
N LEU A 201 -6.86 -19.71 2.16
CA LEU A 201 -5.84 -19.46 1.14
C LEU A 201 -5.56 -17.98 0.90
N GLN A 202 -6.56 -17.11 1.12
CA GLN A 202 -6.42 -15.65 1.01
C GLN A 202 -5.88 -15.02 2.30
N TYR A 203 -6.22 -15.58 3.46
CA TYR A 203 -5.85 -15.07 4.77
C TYR A 203 -4.41 -15.43 5.17
N LYS A 204 -3.44 -15.05 4.33
CA LYS A 204 -2.02 -15.34 4.50
C LYS A 204 -1.28 -14.19 5.16
N LEU A 205 -0.29 -14.54 5.98
CA LEU A 205 0.64 -13.58 6.54
C LEU A 205 1.43 -12.89 5.41
N LYS A 206 1.35 -11.56 5.36
CA LYS A 206 2.14 -10.78 4.42
C LYS A 206 3.59 -10.72 4.91
N LYS A 207 4.53 -11.19 4.08
CA LYS A 207 5.97 -11.20 4.34
C LYS A 207 6.58 -9.81 4.06
N CYS A 208 6.12 -8.79 4.77
CA CYS A 208 6.68 -7.44 4.67
C CYS A 208 6.72 -6.79 6.05
N ILE A 209 7.70 -5.91 6.26
CA ILE A 209 7.83 -5.09 7.46
C ILE A 209 7.50 -3.66 7.06
N PRO A 210 6.28 -3.15 7.31
CA PRO A 210 5.98 -1.75 7.05
C PRO A 210 6.79 -0.84 7.98
N VAL A 211 7.28 0.25 7.40
CA VAL A 211 7.90 1.36 8.11
C VAL A 211 6.99 2.57 7.94
N ILE A 212 6.50 3.10 9.04
CA ILE A 212 5.50 4.16 9.10
C ILE A 212 6.15 5.45 9.58
N PHE A 213 5.93 6.52 8.82
CA PHE A 213 6.34 7.87 9.16
C PHE A 213 5.10 8.78 9.20
N HIS A 214 5.15 9.80 10.05
CA HIS A 214 4.07 10.76 10.15
C HIS A 214 4.03 11.71 8.93
N ASN A 215 5.19 12.03 8.33
CA ASN A 215 5.29 12.92 7.17
C ASN A 215 6.13 12.34 6.01
N LEU A 216 5.97 11.03 5.73
CA LEU A 216 6.71 10.36 4.65
C LEU A 216 6.62 11.14 3.34
N LYS A 217 5.40 11.39 2.87
CA LYS A 217 5.13 11.84 1.50
C LYS A 217 5.75 13.19 1.15
N ASN A 218 5.80 14.10 2.11
CA ASN A 218 6.22 15.47 1.87
C ASN A 218 7.61 15.79 2.40
N TYR A 219 8.22 14.91 3.22
CA TYR A 219 9.47 15.21 3.90
C TYR A 219 10.42 14.01 3.96
N ASP A 220 10.17 13.05 4.84
CA ASP A 220 11.13 11.97 5.16
C ASP A 220 11.51 11.11 3.95
N ALA A 221 10.59 10.96 3.00
CA ALA A 221 10.81 10.30 1.72
C ALA A 221 12.09 10.76 1.02
N HIS A 222 12.35 12.07 1.02
CA HIS A 222 13.48 12.66 0.32
C HIS A 222 14.82 12.23 0.95
N HIS A 223 14.90 12.19 2.28
CA HIS A 223 16.07 11.73 3.00
C HIS A 223 16.31 10.23 2.77
N ILE A 224 15.25 9.42 2.87
CA ILE A 224 15.34 7.96 2.66
C ILE A 224 15.83 7.64 1.24
N LEU A 225 15.27 8.32 0.23
CA LEU A 225 15.69 8.15 -1.18
C LEU A 225 17.16 8.53 -1.40
N GLN A 226 17.68 9.53 -0.70
CA GLN A 226 19.11 9.86 -0.74
C GLN A 226 19.95 8.71 -0.16
N GLY A 227 19.54 8.16 0.99
CA GLY A 227 20.22 7.02 1.62
C GLY A 227 20.18 5.74 0.76
N LEU A 228 19.08 5.50 0.04
CA LEU A 228 18.91 4.34 -0.83
C LEU A 228 19.92 4.26 -1.98
N LYS A 229 20.55 5.38 -2.37
CA LYS A 229 21.62 5.39 -3.39
C LYS A 229 22.81 4.50 -3.01
N THR A 230 23.00 4.23 -1.72
CA THR A 230 24.08 3.38 -1.21
C THR A 230 23.79 1.89 -1.31
N VAL A 231 22.55 1.49 -1.59
CA VAL A 231 22.10 0.09 -1.60
C VAL A 231 21.87 -0.40 -3.02
N LYS A 232 22.87 -1.09 -3.59
CA LYS A 232 22.87 -1.51 -5.00
C LYS A 232 22.13 -2.83 -5.27
N ASP A 233 22.02 -3.71 -4.27
CA ASP A 233 21.52 -5.08 -4.45
C ASP A 233 20.00 -5.21 -4.27
N HIS A 234 19.31 -4.09 -4.08
CA HIS A 234 17.87 -4.07 -3.83
C HIS A 234 17.11 -3.39 -4.97
N GLU A 235 15.94 -3.92 -5.30
CA GLU A 235 14.98 -3.30 -6.18
C GLU A 235 14.13 -2.31 -5.37
N VAL A 236 14.04 -1.07 -5.87
CA VAL A 236 13.20 -0.02 -5.27
C VAL A 236 11.97 0.16 -6.15
N LYS A 237 10.78 -0.09 -5.61
CA LYS A 237 9.51 0.26 -6.26
C LYS A 237 8.90 1.45 -5.55
N VAL A 238 8.43 2.41 -6.34
CA VAL A 238 7.96 3.70 -5.86
C VAL A 238 6.54 3.94 -6.35
N ILE A 239 5.66 4.34 -5.43
CA ILE A 239 4.33 4.86 -5.77
C ILE A 239 4.37 6.36 -5.56
N ALA A 240 4.36 7.13 -6.65
CA ALA A 240 4.49 8.58 -6.63
C ALA A 240 3.20 9.28 -7.06
N THR A 241 2.92 10.45 -6.47
CA THR A 241 1.87 11.38 -6.98
C THR A 241 2.44 12.43 -7.93
N SER A 242 3.71 12.78 -7.78
CA SER A 242 4.45 13.68 -8.65
C SER A 242 5.93 13.29 -8.64
N MET A 243 6.76 13.99 -9.41
CA MET A 243 8.22 13.78 -9.38
C MET A 243 8.86 14.14 -8.02
N GLU A 244 8.13 14.81 -7.14
CA GLU A 244 8.61 15.24 -5.82
C GLU A 244 7.88 14.54 -4.67
N LYS A 245 6.64 14.08 -4.88
CA LYS A 245 5.81 13.55 -3.79
C LYS A 245 5.58 12.07 -3.93
N TYR A 246 6.01 11.32 -2.93
CA TYR A 246 6.02 9.85 -2.93
C TYR A 246 5.08 9.29 -1.87
N ILE A 247 4.08 8.51 -2.27
CA ILE A 247 3.12 7.90 -1.32
C ILE A 247 3.80 6.80 -0.51
N SER A 248 4.56 5.93 -1.18
CA SER A 248 5.22 4.79 -0.55
C SER A 248 6.39 4.29 -1.38
N PHE A 249 7.31 3.62 -0.70
CA PHE A 249 8.42 2.90 -1.30
C PHE A 249 8.44 1.47 -0.78
N SER A 250 8.89 0.54 -1.61
CA SER A 250 9.22 -0.81 -1.18
C SER A 250 10.61 -1.18 -1.63
N LEU A 251 11.36 -1.78 -0.71
CA LEU A 251 12.69 -2.31 -0.95
C LEU A 251 12.62 -3.84 -0.94
N ALA A 252 12.93 -4.48 -2.07
CA ALA A 252 12.99 -5.94 -2.20
C ALA A 252 14.41 -6.36 -2.58
N ASN A 253 14.86 -7.56 -2.19
CA ASN A 253 16.11 -8.08 -2.74
C ASN A 253 15.85 -8.42 -4.21
N ARG A 254 16.83 -8.24 -5.10
CA ARG A 254 16.65 -8.59 -6.53
C ARG A 254 16.48 -10.09 -6.79
N GLU A 255 16.80 -10.92 -5.80
CA GLU A 255 16.77 -12.38 -5.87
C GLU A 255 15.55 -13.00 -5.15
N ASP A 256 14.73 -12.18 -4.47
CA ASP A 256 13.49 -12.60 -3.78
C ASP A 256 12.25 -12.47 -4.70
#